data_AF-A0A6B3F3L1-F1
#
_entry.id   AF-A0A6B3F3L1-F1
#
_cell.length_a   1.000
_cell.length_b   1.000
_cell.length_c   1.000
_cell.angle_alpha   90.00
_cell.angle_beta   90.00
_cell.angle_gamma   90.00
#
_symmetry.space_group_name_H-M   'P 1'
#
loop_
_entity.id
_entity.type
_entity.pdbx_description
1 polymer ?
#
loop_
_entity_poly.entity_id
_entity_poly.type
_entity_poly.pdbx_seq_one_letter_code
_entity_poly.pdbx_strand_id
1 'polypeptide(L)' 'NHANPREFFDHARNKRPEVIDALAERGGVLGLTMYPNIAGEWCESVERWCELVARTVERIGVDHVGV' A
#
# COMPACT_ATOMS: atom_id res chain seq x y z
N ASN A 1 8.11 -6.55 0.57
CA ASN A 1 7.80 -6.47 2.01
C ASN A 1 7.61 -5.04 2.50
N HIS A 2 8.10 -3.98 1.83
CA HIS A 2 7.82 -2.58 2.19
C HIS A 2 7.58 -1.72 0.93
N ALA A 3 6.33 -1.47 0.57
CA ALA A 3 5.92 -0.59 -0.54
C ALA A 3 4.43 -0.23 -0.42
N ASN A 4 4.03 0.88 -1.03
CA ASN A 4 2.62 1.31 -1.07
C ASN A 4 2.05 1.23 -2.49
N PRO A 5 0.72 1.34 -2.66
CA PRO A 5 0.11 1.59 -3.97
C PRO A 5 0.58 2.93 -4.56
N ARG A 6 1.04 2.89 -5.82
CA ARG A 6 1.60 4.05 -6.52
C ARG A 6 0.57 5.16 -6.75
N GLU A 7 -0.70 4.80 -6.80
CA GLU A 7 -1.82 5.74 -6.90
C GLU A 7 -1.89 6.74 -5.72
N PHE A 8 -1.38 6.35 -4.54
CA PHE A 8 -1.34 7.25 -3.37
C PHE A 8 -0.16 8.21 -3.42
N PHE A 9 0.99 7.76 -3.91
CA PHE A 9 2.18 8.58 -4.06
C PHE A 9 3.04 8.06 -5.20
N ASP A 10 3.20 8.86 -6.26
CA ASP A 10 3.88 8.43 -7.48
C ASP A 10 5.39 8.36 -7.26
N HIS A 11 5.87 7.18 -6.84
CA HIS A 11 7.27 6.94 -6.54
C HIS A 11 7.73 5.59 -7.11
N ALA A 12 8.98 5.54 -7.57
CA ALA A 12 9.60 4.36 -8.20
C ALA A 12 9.49 3.07 -7.35
N ARG A 13 9.51 3.21 -6.03
CA ARG A 13 9.39 2.08 -5.08
C ARG A 13 7.97 1.53 -4.94
N ASN A 14 6.96 2.37 -5.14
CA ASN A 14 5.55 2.00 -5.02
C ASN A 14 5.07 1.18 -6.21
N LYS A 15 4.07 0.34 -5.97
CA LYS A 15 3.61 -0.67 -6.94
C LYS A 15 2.39 -0.19 -7.69
N ARG A 16 2.40 -0.46 -8.99
CA ARG A 16 1.27 -0.15 -9.84
C ARG A 16 0.09 -1.08 -9.49
N PRO A 17 -1.15 -0.61 -9.70
CA PRO A 17 -2.38 -1.39 -9.56
C PRO A 17 -2.26 -2.86 -9.99
N GLU A 18 -1.77 -3.10 -11.20
CA GLU A 18 -1.79 -4.43 -11.82
C GLU A 18 -0.82 -5.41 -11.14
N VAL A 19 0.26 -4.88 -10.54
CA VAL A 19 1.22 -5.70 -9.76
C VAL A 19 0.64 -6.08 -8.41
N ILE A 20 -0.15 -5.18 -7.81
CA ILE A 20 -0.78 -5.40 -6.50
C ILE A 20 -1.90 -6.42 -6.62
N ASP A 21 -2.73 -6.31 -7.66
CA ASP A 21 -3.81 -7.28 -7.91
C ASP A 21 -3.23 -8.67 -8.20
N ALA A 22 -2.24 -8.76 -9.09
CA ALA A 22 -1.58 -10.03 -9.40
C ALA A 22 -0.85 -10.65 -8.19
N LEU A 23 -0.37 -9.84 -7.25
CA LEU A 23 0.21 -10.33 -5.99
C LEU A 23 -0.87 -11.01 -5.14
N ALA A 24 -2.01 -10.36 -4.97
CA ALA A 24 -3.12 -10.89 -4.17
C ALA A 24 -3.73 -12.15 -4.79
N GLU A 25 -3.97 -12.16 -6.11
CA GLU A 25 -4.46 -13.32 -6.87
C GLU A 25 -3.58 -14.58 -6.69
N ARG A 26 -2.29 -14.39 -6.41
CA ARG A 26 -1.32 -15.47 -6.19
C ARG A 26 -1.15 -15.84 -4.71
N GLY A 27 -1.99 -15.32 -3.83
CA GLY A 27 -1.89 -15.57 -2.38
C GLY A 27 -0.78 -14.78 -1.68
N GLY A 28 -0.26 -13.73 -2.32
CA GLY A 28 0.80 -12.90 -1.77
C GLY A 28 0.29 -11.81 -0.82
N VAL A 29 1.21 -11.17 -0.09
CA VAL A 29 0.93 -10.09 0.87
C VAL A 29 1.72 -8.83 0.49
N LEU A 30 1.05 -7.68 0.44
CA LEU A 30 1.68 -6.38 0.33
C LEU A 30 1.95 -5.82 1.73
N GLY A 31 3.22 -5.76 2.11
CA GLY A 31 3.65 -5.02 3.31
C GLY A 31 3.74 -3.52 3.00
N LEU A 32 2.81 -2.75 3.56
CA LEU A 32 2.75 -1.30 3.49
C LEU A 32 3.83 -0.66 4.36
N THR A 33 4.18 0.60 4.10
CA THR A 33 5.19 1.29 4.90
C THR A 33 4.98 2.79 5.01
N MET A 34 5.35 3.34 6.17
CA MET A 34 5.26 4.78 6.49
C MET A 34 6.51 5.59 6.08
N TYR A 35 7.40 5.08 5.21
CA TYR A 35 8.59 5.84 4.85
C TYR A 35 8.22 7.16 4.13
N PRO A 36 8.55 8.34 4.68
CA PRO A 36 8.04 9.61 4.15
C PRO A 36 8.42 9.89 2.70
N ASN A 37 9.60 9.43 2.27
CA ASN A 37 10.07 9.57 0.90
C ASN A 37 9.24 8.80 -0.14
N ILE A 38 8.42 7.83 0.27
CA ILE A 38 7.57 7.03 -0.63
C ILE A 38 6.09 6.99 -0.21
N ALA A 39 5.74 7.56 0.94
CA ALA A 39 4.37 7.70 1.43
C ALA A 39 3.85 9.14 1.34
N GLY A 40 4.73 10.14 1.29
CA GLY A 40 4.33 11.55 1.19
C GLY A 40 3.36 11.94 2.30
N GLU A 41 2.25 12.57 1.93
CA GLU A 41 1.24 13.03 2.89
C GLU A 41 0.55 11.90 3.66
N TRP A 42 0.61 10.67 3.16
CA TRP A 42 -0.03 9.50 3.78
C TRP A 42 0.64 9.02 5.07
N CYS A 43 1.79 9.58 5.43
CA CYS A 43 2.43 9.36 6.73
C CYS A 43 2.49 10.63 7.59
N GLU A 44 1.80 11.72 7.23
CA GLU A 44 1.77 12.96 8.03
C GLU A 44 0.87 12.86 9.27
N SER A 45 -0.08 11.91 9.29
CA SER A 45 -0.93 11.63 10.45
C SER A 45 -1.32 10.16 10.52
N VAL A 46 -1.74 9.70 11.70
CA VAL A 46 -2.23 8.33 11.91
C VAL A 46 -3.50 8.08 11.10
N GLU A 47 -4.37 9.08 11.01
CA GLU A 47 -5.63 9.00 10.26
C GLU A 47 -5.38 8.76 8.77
N ARG A 48 -4.46 9.53 8.17
CA ARG A 48 -4.10 9.34 6.76
C ARG A 48 -3.42 8.00 6.51
N TRP A 49 -2.56 7.56 7.44
CA TRP A 49 -1.98 6.24 7.33
C TRP A 49 -3.05 5.15 7.36
N CYS A 50 -3.97 5.21 8.32
CA CYS A 50 -5.07 4.26 8.44
C CYS A 50 -5.97 4.28 7.19
N GLU A 51 -6.18 5.44 6.57
CA GLU A 51 -6.92 5.56 5.32
C GLU A 51 -6.21 4.84 4.15
N LEU A 52 -4.88 5.01 4.02
CA LEU A 52 -4.09 4.28 3.02
C LEU A 52 -4.19 2.76 3.24
N VAL A 53 -4.08 2.30 4.48
CA VAL A 53 -4.22 0.88 4.84
C VAL A 53 -5.63 0.38 4.48
N ALA A 54 -6.68 1.10 4.91
CA ALA A 54 -8.07 0.73 4.65
C ALA A 54 -8.37 0.62 3.16
N ARG A 55 -7.98 1.61 2.35
CA ARG A 55 -8.17 1.57 0.89
C ARG A 55 -7.39 0.45 0.22
N THR A 56 -6.22 0.11 0.74
CA THR A 56 -5.46 -1.05 0.24
C THR A 56 -6.20 -2.35 0.58
N VAL A 57 -6.73 -2.48 1.80
CA VAL A 57 -7.54 -3.64 2.23
C VAL A 57 -8.82 -3.76 1.41
N GLU A 58 -9.50 -2.65 1.10
CA GLU A 58 -10.69 -2.64 0.22
C GLU A 58 -10.39 -3.19 -1.17
N ARG A 59 -9.15 -2.98 -1.66
CA ARG A 59 -8.72 -3.42 -2.99
C ARG A 59 -8.34 -4.90 -3.02
N ILE A 60 -7.47 -5.35 -2.10
CA ILE A 60 -6.87 -6.69 -2.18
C ILE A 60 -7.28 -7.63 -1.05
N GLY A 61 -8.12 -7.21 -0.11
CA GLY A 61 -8.56 -8.00 1.03
C GLY A 61 -7.59 -7.94 2.22
N VAL A 62 -8.14 -8.14 3.42
CA VAL A 62 -7.40 -8.00 4.69
C VAL A 62 -6.29 -9.04 4.85
N ASP A 63 -6.47 -10.23 4.28
CA ASP A 63 -5.48 -11.32 4.33
C ASP A 63 -4.24 -11.04 3.45
N HIS A 64 -4.29 -10.01 2.60
CA HIS A 64 -3.25 -9.67 1.64
C HIS A 64 -2.50 -8.37 1.99
N VAL A 65 -2.74 -7.79 3.17
CA VAL A 65 -2.11 -6.55 3.63
C VAL A 65 -1.31 -6.80 4.92
N GLY A 66 -0.08 -6.27 4.97
CA GLY A 66 0.74 -6.20 6.18
C GLY A 66 1.24 -4.77 6.43
N VAL A 67 1.73 -4.50 7.64
CA VAL A 67 2.32 -3.22 8.08
C VAL A 67 3.71 -3.46 8.66
#